data_AF-A0A7V0NPL2-F1
#
_entry.id   AF-A0A7V0NPL2-F1
#
_cell.length_a   1.000
_cell.length_b   1.000
_cell.length_c   1.000
_cell.angle_alpha   90.00
_cell.angle_beta   90.00
_cell.angle_gamma   90.00
#
_symmetry.space_group_name_H-M   'P 1'
#
loop_
_entity.id
_entity.type
_entity.pdbx_description
1 polymer ?
#
loop_
_entity_poly.entity_id
_entity_poly.type
_entity_poly.pdbx_seq_one_letter_code
_entity_poly.pdbx_strand_id
1 'polypeptide(L)' 'MKCPLCGLEFREQDGVSGCKGCVVSGSCSLVKCPNCGYETPKEPGVIKFIRSLKKQKERKK' A
#
# COMPACT_ATOMS: atom_id res chain seq x y z
N MET A 1 1.60 -5.07 -4.31
CA MET A 1 2.32 -4.81 -3.05
C MET A 1 2.90 -6.12 -2.54
N LYS A 2 4.05 -6.09 -1.87
CA LYS A 2 4.69 -7.28 -1.28
C LYS A 2 4.63 -7.19 0.23
N CYS A 3 4.19 -8.25 0.90
CA CYS A 3 4.23 -8.30 2.36
C CYS A 3 5.70 -8.32 2.83
N PRO A 4 6.12 -7.43 3.74
CA PRO A 4 7.48 -7.46 4.29
C PRO A 4 7.71 -8.63 5.23
N LEU A 5 6.64 -9.26 5.76
CA LEU A 5 6.73 -10.38 6.69
C LEU A 5 6.79 -11.73 5.96
N CYS A 6 5.78 -12.04 5.14
CA CYS A 6 5.68 -13.36 4.49
C CYS A 6 6.14 -13.36 3.03
N GLY A 7 6.45 -12.20 2.45
CA GLY A 7 6.90 -12.08 1.07
C GLY A 7 5.82 -12.28 0.00
N LEU A 8 4.54 -12.49 0.37
CA LEU A 8 3.45 -12.62 -0.60
C LEU A 8 3.33 -11.34 -1.44
N GLU A 9 3.25 -11.51 -2.75
CA GLU A 9 2.85 -10.46 -3.69
C GLU A 9 1.36 -10.52 -3.95
N PHE A 10 0.65 -9.44 -3.64
CA PHE A 10 -0.80 -9.33 -3.80
C PHE A 10 -1.19 -7.91 -4.23
N ARG A 11 -2.41 -7.71 -4.74
CA ARG A 11 -2.87 -6.36 -5.08
C ARG A 11 -3.33 -5.64 -3.83
N GLU A 12 -3.18 -4.32 -3.82
CA GLU A 12 -3.62 -3.47 -2.69
C GLU A 12 -5.10 -3.69 -2.34
N GLN A 13 -5.94 -3.90 -3.35
CA GLN A 13 -7.38 -4.18 -3.20
C GLN A 13 -7.63 -5.50 -2.45
N ASP A 14 -6.81 -6.52 -2.71
CA ASP A 14 -6.93 -7.83 -2.05
C ASP A 14 -6.58 -7.72 -0.56
N GLY A 15 -5.68 -6.81 -0.18
CA GLY A 15 -5.35 -6.59 1.23
C GLY A 15 -6.35 -5.75 2.01
N VAL A 16 -7.16 -4.94 1.33
CA VAL A 16 -8.27 -4.19 1.94
C VAL A 16 -9.51 -5.08 2.11
N SER A 17 -9.62 -6.16 1.33
CA SER A 17 -10.76 -7.08 1.40
C SER A 17 -10.95 -7.73 2.79
N GLY A 18 -9.87 -7.93 3.54
CA GLY A 18 -9.92 -8.40 4.94
C GLY A 18 -10.55 -7.40 5.92
N CYS A 19 -10.71 -6.14 5.53
CA CYS A 19 -11.32 -5.08 6.35
C CYS A 19 -12.81 -4.86 6.04
N LYS A 20 -13.44 -5.65 5.15
CA LYS A 20 -14.85 -5.48 4.74
C LYS A 20 -15.88 -5.54 5.88
N GLY A 21 -15.53 -6.09 7.05
CA GLY A 21 -16.37 -6.11 8.25
C GLY A 21 -15.99 -5.07 9.31
N CYS A 22 -14.97 -4.26 9.07
CA CYS A 22 -14.46 -3.31 10.07
C CYS A 22 -15.18 -1.97 9.94
N VAL A 23 -15.85 -1.51 11.00
CA VAL A 23 -16.66 -0.27 10.98
C VAL A 23 -15.83 0.98 10.63
N VAL A 24 -14.53 0.95 10.95
CA VAL A 24 -13.56 2.03 10.67
C VAL A 24 -12.86 1.90 9.31
N SER A 25 -13.21 0.92 8.48
CA SER A 25 -12.55 0.68 7.19
C SER A 25 -12.68 1.84 6.19
N GLY A 26 -13.65 2.75 6.37
CA GLY A 26 -13.79 3.97 5.55
C GLY A 26 -12.73 5.05 5.80
N SER A 27 -12.10 5.05 6.99
CA SER A 27 -11.04 6.00 7.38
C SER A 27 -9.69 5.32 7.66
N CYS A 28 -9.68 3.99 7.76
CA CYS A 28 -8.49 3.20 7.99
C CYS A 28 -7.62 3.13 6.72
N SER A 29 -6.42 3.69 6.78
CA SER A 29 -5.43 3.64 5.70
C SER A 29 -4.49 2.43 5.83
N LEU A 30 -4.88 1.38 6.56
CA LEU A 30 -4.09 0.16 6.70
C LEU A 30 -4.51 -0.88 5.66
N VAL A 31 -3.57 -1.71 5.26
CA VAL A 31 -3.74 -2.84 4.35
C VAL A 31 -3.24 -4.09 5.05
N LYS A 32 -4.08 -5.12 5.10
CA LYS A 32 -3.77 -6.39 5.76
C LYS A 32 -3.34 -7.42 4.73
N CYS A 33 -2.24 -8.12 4.99
CA CYS A 33 -1.82 -9.22 4.12
C CYS A 33 -2.85 -10.36 4.19
N PRO A 34 -3.41 -10.82 3.05
CA PRO A 34 -4.41 -11.88 3.05
C PRO A 34 -3.85 -13.26 3.43
N ASN A 35 -2.53 -13.44 3.40
CA ASN A 35 -1.88 -14.72 3.72
C ASN A 35 -1.44 -14.85 5.18
N CYS A 36 -0.79 -13.82 5.75
CA CYS A 36 -0.28 -13.89 7.14
C CYS A 36 -0.98 -12.94 8.11
N GLY A 37 -1.87 -12.07 7.63
CA GLY A 37 -2.59 -11.10 8.47
C GLY A 37 -1.78 -9.88 8.90
N TYR A 38 -0.54 -9.71 8.43
CA TYR A 38 0.29 -8.56 8.78
C TYR A 38 -0.29 -7.25 8.24
N GLU A 39 -0.36 -6.22 9.08
CA GLU A 39 -0.96 -4.92 8.76
C GLU A 39 0.11 -3.90 8.42
N THR A 40 -0.05 -3.24 7.27
CA THR A 40 0.88 -2.21 6.79
C THR A 40 0.09 -0.95 6.40
N PRO A 41 0.61 0.26 6.68
CA PRO A 41 0.00 1.48 6.15
C PRO A 41 0.06 1.47 4.62
N LYS A 42 -1.05 1.83 3.98
CA LYS A 42 -1.14 2.08 2.54
C LYS A 42 -0.21 3.25 2.22
N GLU A 43 0.66 3.11 1.22
CA GLU A 43 1.55 4.20 0.82
C GLU A 43 0.72 5.47 0.52
N PRO A 44 0.95 6.59 1.23
CA PRO A 44 0.25 7.83 0.92
C PRO A 44 0.62 8.28 -0.50
N GLY A 45 -0.37 8.71 -1.29
CA GLY A 45 -0.19 9.14 -2.69
C GLY A 45 0.90 10.20 -2.88
N VAL A 46 1.27 10.92 -1.82
CA VAL A 46 2.39 11.87 -1.74
C VAL A 46 3.73 11.22 -2.14
N ILE A 47 3.98 9.96 -1.78
CA ILE A 47 5.23 9.26 -2.13
C ILE A 47 5.30 8.98 -3.64
N LYS A 48 4.15 8.69 -4.29
CA LYS A 48 4.08 8.53 -5.75
C LYS A 48 4.37 9.84 -6.48
N PHE A 49 3.88 10.98 -5.95
CA PHE A 49 4.13 12.29 -6.54
C PHE A 49 5.61 12.70 -6.44
N ILE A 50 6.24 12.50 -5.27
CA ILE A 50 7.67 12.80 -5.06
C ILE A 50 8.56 11.93 -5.97
N ARG A 51 8.25 10.63 -6.15
CA ARG A 51 8.97 9.76 -7.10
C ARG A 51 8.87 10.26 -8.54
N SER A 52 7.71 10.75 -8.96
CA SER A 52 7.50 11.28 -10.31
C SER A 52 8.34 12.54 -10.58
N LEU A 53 8.41 13.45 -9.60
CA LEU A 53 9.22 14.66 -9.68
C LEU A 53 10.73 14.35 -9.76
N LYS A 54 11.20 13.35 -9.00
CA LYS A 54 12.62 12.93 -9.05
C LYS A 54 13.01 12.40 -10.44
N LYS A 55 12.13 11.62 -11.08
CA LYS A 55 12.37 11.07 -12.43
C LYS A 55 12.43 12.16 -13.51
N GLN A 56 11.70 13.26 -13.33
CA GLN A 56 11.70 14.37 -14.28
C GLN A 56 12.97 15.23 -14.19
N LYS A 57 13.60 15.28 -13.01
CA LYS A 57 14.84 16.04 -12.77
C LYS A 57 16.08 15.35 -13.36
N GLU A 58 16.11 14.02 -13.41
CA GLU A 58 17.23 13.26 -13.99
C GLU A 58 17.25 13.27 -15.53
N ARG A 59 16.10 13.49 -16.18
CA ARG A 59 16.01 13.60 -17.65
C ARG A 59 16.44 14.96 -18.22
N LYS A 60 16.76 15.92 -17.36
CA LYS A 60 17.14 17.31 -17.74
C LYS A 60 18.63 17.63 -17.46
N LYS A 61 19.44 16.62 -17.13
CA LYS A 61 20.90 16.72 -16.97
C LYS A 61 21.58 15.93 -18.08
#